data_AF-A0A356EVQ1-F1
#
_entry.id   AF-A0A356EVQ1-F1
#
_cell.length_a   1.000
_cell.length_b   1.000
_cell.length_c   1.000
_cell.angle_alpha   90.00
_cell.angle_beta   90.00
_cell.angle_gamma   90.00
#
_symmetry.space_group_name_H-M   'P 1'
#
loop_
_entity.id
_entity.type
_entity.pdbx_description
1 polymer ?
#
loop_
_entity_poly.entity_id
_entity_poly.type
_entity_poly.pdbx_seq_one_letter_code
_entity_poly.pdbx_strand_id
1 'polypeptide(L)'
;RDYFSRREQGRLLLLVMSLGLIVFLMNEVRKPEHWHWLIPEKEDVLDEDAAPGQEIEPSDQPIQPPSAAERETAPPDTDEPPSETIDSTGYFPGVKPLLLETIHDKDRFRSDEQEAWFHLFQILKTAEPAELRQASIGRVARIQLLEQSKAYRGELITVRGTIRRAHRLAAPNNQFGIAGYYQLWVWPDESPDWPIVVYCLELPDGFPTGMSVAEEATLTGFYFKLWLCKTRGGLDLIPVVLAGRIEWRKPAGFLDVKLGPWAAVTIVVGAALAAVFVVSYVYRRTRRTKRTLPATVEIEPVKGSSVAETTVGWGDSSEPSRKSTNPTE
;
A
#
# COMPACT_ATOMS: atom_id res chain seq x y z
N ARG A 1 -44.38 17.28 -34.61
CA ARG A 1 -43.39 17.41 -33.52
C ARG A 1 -42.06 17.01 -34.10
N ASP A 2 -41.29 18.02 -34.48
CA ASP A 2 -40.12 17.94 -35.36
C ASP A 2 -38.88 17.51 -34.59
N TYR A 3 -38.42 16.29 -34.86
CA TYR A 3 -37.20 15.70 -34.28
C TYR A 3 -35.92 16.08 -35.07
N PHE A 4 -35.98 17.17 -35.84
CA PHE A 4 -34.84 17.78 -36.53
C PHE A 4 -34.44 19.13 -35.93
N SER A 5 -34.75 19.37 -34.64
CA SER A 5 -34.16 20.52 -33.97
C SER A 5 -32.66 20.23 -33.75
N ARG A 6 -31.79 21.12 -34.24
CA ARG A 6 -30.32 21.07 -34.05
C ARG A 6 -29.90 20.83 -32.59
N ARG A 7 -30.80 21.06 -31.62
CA ARG A 7 -30.61 20.83 -30.18
C ARG A 7 -30.61 19.36 -29.78
N GLU A 8 -31.38 18.48 -30.42
CA GLU A 8 -31.43 17.06 -30.04
C GLU A 8 -30.30 16.25 -30.69
N GLN A 9 -29.90 16.59 -31.92
CA GLN A 9 -28.67 16.09 -32.53
C GLN A 9 -27.44 16.49 -31.71
N GLY A 10 -27.44 17.71 -31.16
CA GLY A 10 -26.39 18.16 -30.25
C GLY A 10 -26.25 17.28 -29.01
N ARG A 11 -27.36 16.90 -28.36
CA ARG A 11 -27.33 16.07 -27.14
C ARG A 11 -26.85 14.64 -27.40
N LEU A 12 -27.25 14.06 -28.52
CA LEU A 12 -26.82 12.72 -28.92
C LEU A 12 -25.33 12.69 -29.30
N LEU A 13 -24.86 13.71 -30.01
CA LEU A 13 -23.44 13.86 -30.34
C LEU A 13 -22.60 14.11 -29.07
N LEU A 14 -23.14 14.86 -28.10
CA LEU A 14 -22.48 15.14 -26.82
C LEU A 14 -22.33 13.87 -25.98
N LEU A 15 -23.34 12.98 -25.96
CA LEU A 15 -23.24 11.68 -25.27
C LEU A 15 -22.23 10.73 -25.91
N VAL A 16 -22.17 10.69 -27.25
CA VAL A 16 -21.18 9.86 -27.95
C VAL A 16 -19.77 10.41 -27.74
N MET A 17 -19.60 11.73 -27.78
CA MET A 17 -18.33 12.39 -27.46
C MET A 17 -17.92 12.18 -26.00
N SER A 18 -18.85 12.25 -25.04
CA SER A 18 -18.53 12.02 -23.62
C SER A 18 -18.11 10.57 -23.37
N LEU A 19 -18.75 9.61 -24.04
CA LEU A 19 -18.36 8.21 -23.94
C LEU A 19 -16.98 7.96 -24.57
N GLY A 20 -16.71 8.57 -25.73
CA GLY A 20 -15.39 8.53 -26.37
C GLY A 20 -14.29 9.14 -25.48
N LEU A 21 -14.60 10.26 -24.80
CA LEU A 21 -13.68 10.91 -23.85
C LEU A 21 -13.39 10.01 -22.64
N ILE A 22 -14.40 9.33 -22.09
CA ILE A 22 -14.22 8.41 -20.96
C ILE A 22 -13.32 7.23 -21.35
N VAL A 23 -13.52 6.66 -22.53
CA VAL A 23 -12.68 5.57 -23.04
C VAL A 23 -11.25 6.05 -23.32
N PHE A 24 -11.11 7.25 -23.88
CA PHE A 24 -9.80 7.88 -24.09
C PHE A 24 -9.06 8.12 -22.75
N LEU A 25 -9.76 8.65 -21.74
CA LEU A 25 -9.21 8.85 -20.40
C LEU A 25 -8.83 7.52 -19.73
N MET A 26 -9.66 6.48 -19.82
CA MET A 26 -9.31 5.14 -19.31
C MET A 26 -8.09 4.55 -20.01
N ASN A 27 -7.91 4.84 -21.30
CA ASN A 27 -6.74 4.39 -22.05
C ASN A 27 -5.48 5.18 -21.68
N GLU A 28 -5.60 6.48 -21.41
CA GLU A 28 -4.47 7.33 -21.05
C GLU A 28 -4.01 7.11 -19.60
N VAL A 29 -4.92 6.83 -18.67
CA VAL A 29 -4.60 6.47 -17.26
C VAL A 29 -3.87 5.12 -17.14
N ARG A 30 -4.04 4.23 -18.14
CA ARG A 30 -3.32 2.93 -18.21
C ARG A 30 -1.86 3.05 -18.64
N LYS A 31 -1.40 4.20 -19.13
CA LYS A 31 0.00 4.42 -19.48
C LYS A 31 0.78 4.83 -18.22
N PRO A 32 1.81 4.07 -17.81
CA PRO A 32 2.60 4.37 -16.61
C PRO A 32 3.41 5.69 -16.70
N GLU A 33 3.51 6.28 -17.91
CA GLU A 33 4.26 7.51 -18.17
C GLU A 33 3.63 8.78 -17.55
N HIS A 34 2.35 8.77 -17.16
CA HIS A 34 1.69 9.95 -16.55
C HIS A 34 1.80 10.02 -15.02
N TRP A 35 2.40 9.01 -14.38
CA TRP A 35 2.49 8.92 -12.91
C TRP A 35 3.85 9.39 -12.34
N HIS A 36 4.75 9.93 -13.18
CA HIS A 36 6.07 10.41 -12.73
C HIS A 36 6.02 11.58 -11.74
N TRP A 37 4.91 12.34 -11.67
CA TRP A 37 4.76 13.43 -10.70
C TRP A 37 4.35 12.94 -9.29
N LEU A 38 3.86 11.69 -9.17
CA LEU A 38 3.43 11.07 -7.91
C LEU A 38 4.52 10.21 -7.25
N ILE A 39 5.62 9.96 -7.97
CA ILE A 39 6.80 9.25 -7.47
C ILE A 39 8.01 10.07 -7.94
N PRO A 40 8.63 10.89 -7.07
CA PRO A 40 9.83 11.60 -7.49
C PRO A 40 10.94 10.56 -7.60
N GLU A 41 11.23 10.16 -8.83
CA GLU A 41 12.36 9.32 -9.20
C GLU A 41 13.45 10.25 -9.75
N LYS A 42 14.57 10.27 -9.01
CA LYS A 42 15.92 10.71 -9.41
C LYS A 42 16.05 11.96 -10.28
N GLU A 43 16.61 13.01 -9.69
CA GLU A 43 17.63 13.80 -10.38
C GLU A 43 19.01 13.25 -10.01
N ASP A 44 19.82 13.05 -11.04
CA ASP A 44 21.17 12.51 -10.99
C ASP A 44 22.20 13.56 -10.53
N VAL A 45 23.14 13.04 -9.73
CA VAL A 45 24.53 13.42 -9.48
C VAL A 45 25.13 14.45 -10.45
N LEU A 46 25.78 15.50 -9.93
CA LEU A 46 27.24 15.77 -10.07
C LEU A 46 27.66 17.11 -9.43
N ASP A 47 28.80 17.03 -8.75
CA ASP A 47 29.80 18.06 -8.45
C ASP A 47 29.45 19.25 -7.53
N GLU A 48 29.82 19.11 -6.26
CA GLU A 48 30.41 20.24 -5.52
C GLU A 48 31.63 19.74 -4.72
N ASP A 49 32.77 19.75 -5.41
CA ASP A 49 34.10 19.74 -4.81
C ASP A 49 34.35 21.02 -3.98
N ALA A 50 35.15 20.86 -2.92
CA ALA A 50 35.89 21.88 -2.15
C ALA A 50 35.07 22.73 -1.14
N ALA A 51 35.39 22.82 0.17
CA ALA A 51 36.60 22.56 0.98
C ALA A 51 36.24 22.78 2.49
N PRO A 52 37.20 22.82 3.44
CA PRO A 52 38.34 21.96 3.75
C PRO A 52 38.16 21.26 5.13
N GLY A 53 39.10 20.37 5.47
CA GLY A 53 39.07 19.57 6.70
C GLY A 53 39.00 20.39 8.00
N GLN A 54 38.18 19.91 8.93
CA GLN A 54 38.41 20.11 10.36
C GLN A 54 39.01 18.84 10.95
N GLU A 55 40.32 18.88 11.04
CA GLU A 55 41.09 18.12 12.01
C GLU A 55 40.69 18.61 13.41
N ILE A 56 40.03 17.75 14.19
CA ILE A 56 39.84 17.96 15.63
C ILE A 56 40.53 16.77 16.31
N GLU A 57 41.60 17.09 17.02
CA GLU A 57 42.45 16.19 17.79
C GLU A 57 41.66 15.30 18.78
N PRO A 58 42.18 14.10 19.07
CA PRO A 58 41.61 13.21 20.07
C PRO A 58 41.85 13.79 21.47
N SER A 59 40.77 14.17 22.16
CA SER A 59 40.85 14.42 23.61
C SER A 59 40.85 13.09 24.36
N ASP A 60 42.04 12.63 24.73
CA ASP A 60 42.28 11.67 25.78
C ASP A 60 41.85 12.27 27.13
N GLN A 61 40.69 11.85 27.66
CA GLN A 61 40.44 11.86 29.10
C GLN A 61 39.80 10.53 29.52
N PRO A 62 40.42 9.77 30.44
CA PRO A 62 39.83 8.55 30.96
C PRO A 62 38.61 8.87 31.83
N ILE A 63 37.46 8.33 31.46
CA ILE A 63 36.29 8.28 32.35
C ILE A 63 36.64 7.30 33.49
N GLN A 64 36.84 7.82 34.70
CA GLN A 64 37.00 7.02 35.90
C GLN A 64 35.71 6.22 36.18
N PRO A 65 35.79 4.89 36.40
CA PRO A 65 34.68 4.14 36.96
C PRO A 65 34.48 4.52 38.44
N PRO A 66 33.24 4.59 38.96
CA PRO A 66 33.00 4.84 40.37
C PRO A 66 33.61 3.74 41.25
N SER A 67 34.34 4.22 42.25
CA SER A 67 35.11 3.53 43.29
C SER A 67 34.47 2.26 43.84
N ALA A 68 35.20 1.15 43.77
CA ALA A 68 35.02 -0.02 44.61
C ALA A 68 35.47 0.31 46.04
N ALA A 69 34.52 0.47 46.95
CA ALA A 69 34.72 0.23 48.37
C ALA A 69 33.46 -0.47 48.90
N GLU A 70 33.69 -1.51 49.69
CA GLU A 70 32.72 -2.39 50.35
C GLU A 70 32.09 -3.47 49.47
N ARG A 71 32.86 -4.56 49.30
CA ARG A 71 32.39 -5.87 49.74
C ARG A 71 33.58 -6.74 50.12
N GLU A 72 33.69 -6.92 51.43
CA GLU A 72 34.65 -7.75 52.12
C GLU A 72 34.31 -9.24 51.94
N THR A 73 35.38 -10.02 52.02
CA THR A 73 35.64 -11.45 51.77
C THR A 73 34.71 -12.49 52.41
N ALA A 74 34.48 -13.62 51.72
CA ALA A 74 34.89 -14.99 52.12
C ALA A 74 34.36 -16.12 51.17
N PRO A 75 35.15 -17.15 50.83
CA PRO A 75 34.69 -18.43 50.21
C PRO A 75 34.66 -19.57 51.27
N PRO A 76 34.03 -20.75 51.00
CA PRO A 76 34.73 -21.83 50.28
C PRO A 76 33.86 -22.79 49.42
N ASP A 77 34.55 -23.48 48.52
CA ASP A 77 34.33 -24.81 47.89
C ASP A 77 32.95 -25.48 47.96
N THR A 78 32.46 -25.88 46.77
CA THR A 78 31.91 -27.23 46.54
C THR A 78 32.06 -27.57 45.05
N ASP A 79 32.83 -28.62 44.77
CA ASP A 79 32.85 -29.34 43.49
C ASP A 79 31.47 -29.97 43.23
N GLU A 80 30.77 -29.50 42.20
CA GLU A 80 29.58 -30.16 41.64
C GLU A 80 29.79 -30.32 40.11
N PRO A 81 29.65 -31.52 39.53
CA PRO A 81 29.89 -31.74 38.11
C PRO A 81 28.84 -31.00 37.27
N PRO A 82 29.16 -30.61 36.02
CA PRO A 82 28.26 -29.80 35.22
C PRO A 82 27.03 -30.63 34.85
N SER A 83 25.93 -30.41 35.59
CA SER A 83 24.60 -30.79 35.11
C SER A 83 24.31 -29.94 33.87
N GLU A 84 24.03 -30.62 32.77
CA GLU A 84 23.43 -30.03 31.57
C GLU A 84 22.20 -29.24 32.00
N THR A 85 22.34 -27.92 32.07
CA THR A 85 21.22 -27.00 32.28
C THR A 85 20.35 -27.09 31.04
N ILE A 86 19.21 -27.77 31.18
CA ILE A 86 18.07 -27.57 30.28
C ILE A 86 17.68 -26.10 30.44
N ASP A 87 18.11 -25.30 29.48
CA ASP A 87 17.95 -23.85 29.42
C ASP A 87 16.47 -23.53 29.16
N SER A 88 15.65 -23.46 30.22
CA SER A 88 14.23 -23.11 30.13
C SER A 88 14.02 -21.60 30.02
N THR A 89 14.74 -20.95 29.11
CA THR A 89 14.67 -19.49 28.88
C THR A 89 13.42 -19.07 28.13
N GLY A 90 12.54 -20.01 27.77
CA GLY A 90 11.29 -19.78 27.03
C GLY A 90 11.48 -19.58 25.53
N TYR A 91 12.73 -19.42 25.06
CA TYR A 91 13.05 -19.24 23.65
C TYR A 91 13.01 -20.55 22.85
N PHE A 92 12.98 -20.41 21.52
CA PHE A 92 13.12 -21.53 20.60
C PHE A 92 14.43 -22.30 20.83
N PRO A 93 14.44 -23.65 20.74
CA PRO A 93 15.64 -24.45 20.96
C PRO A 93 16.87 -23.97 20.19
N GLY A 94 17.97 -23.80 20.91
CA GLY A 94 19.24 -23.35 20.36
C GLY A 94 19.46 -21.83 20.38
N VAL A 95 18.43 -21.02 20.65
CA VAL A 95 18.63 -19.57 20.88
C VAL A 95 19.46 -19.38 22.16
N LYS A 96 20.49 -18.55 22.08
CA LYS A 96 21.40 -18.25 23.21
C LYS A 96 21.10 -16.86 23.76
N PRO A 97 20.51 -16.72 24.96
CA PRO A 97 20.14 -15.41 25.51
C PRO A 97 21.30 -14.42 25.63
N LEU A 98 22.49 -14.89 26.00
CA LEU A 98 23.69 -14.06 26.10
C LEU A 98 24.06 -13.35 24.79
N LEU A 99 23.78 -13.98 23.63
CA LEU A 99 23.98 -13.33 22.34
C LEU A 99 22.92 -12.25 22.06
N LEU A 100 21.71 -12.41 22.59
CA LEU A 100 20.65 -11.41 22.41
C LEU A 100 20.91 -10.12 23.22
N GLU A 101 21.74 -10.21 24.26
CA GLU A 101 22.16 -9.05 25.07
C GLU A 101 23.11 -8.11 24.31
N THR A 102 23.81 -8.60 23.28
CA THR A 102 24.70 -7.76 22.46
C THR A 102 23.94 -6.88 21.46
N ILE A 103 22.61 -7.06 21.33
CA ILE A 103 21.78 -6.36 20.35
C ILE A 103 21.31 -5.01 20.90
N HIS A 104 21.57 -3.94 20.15
CA HIS A 104 21.27 -2.55 20.51
C HIS A 104 20.11 -2.00 19.69
N ASP A 105 18.98 -1.74 20.32
CA ASP A 105 17.83 -1.11 19.65
C ASP A 105 18.05 0.38 19.39
N LYS A 106 17.34 0.91 18.38
CA LYS A 106 17.35 2.33 17.99
C LYS A 106 18.73 2.83 17.56
N ASP A 107 19.60 1.91 17.15
CA ASP A 107 20.90 2.19 16.58
C ASP A 107 21.01 1.58 15.17
N ARG A 108 22.08 1.93 14.47
CA ARG A 108 22.50 1.27 13.23
C ARG A 108 22.94 -0.17 13.53
N PHE A 109 23.18 -0.96 12.48
CA PHE A 109 23.81 -2.27 12.64
C PHE A 109 25.25 -2.10 13.11
N ARG A 110 25.63 -2.89 14.12
CA ARG A 110 26.97 -2.88 14.71
C ARG A 110 27.65 -4.24 14.54
N SER A 111 28.97 -4.26 14.62
CA SER A 111 29.77 -5.48 14.43
C SER A 111 29.66 -6.48 15.59
N ASP A 112 29.41 -6.00 16.81
CA ASP A 112 29.17 -6.82 18.01
C ASP A 112 27.84 -7.60 17.97
N GLU A 113 26.91 -7.20 17.10
CA GLU A 113 25.64 -7.89 16.86
C GLU A 113 25.77 -9.06 15.87
N GLN A 114 26.91 -9.15 15.18
CA GLN A 114 27.11 -10.08 14.05
C GLN A 114 27.06 -11.55 14.49
N GLU A 115 27.54 -11.87 15.69
CA GLU A 115 27.46 -13.23 16.22
C GLU A 115 26.01 -13.65 16.47
N ALA A 116 25.21 -12.80 17.12
CA ALA A 116 23.79 -13.05 17.36
C ALA A 116 23.02 -13.19 16.05
N TRP A 117 23.29 -12.31 15.08
CA TRP A 117 22.71 -12.32 13.74
C TRP A 117 22.90 -13.66 13.04
N PHE A 118 24.15 -14.13 12.95
CA PHE A 118 24.45 -15.38 12.25
C PHE A 118 24.07 -16.62 13.04
N HIS A 119 24.07 -16.55 14.38
CA HIS A 119 23.57 -17.63 15.24
C HIS A 119 22.08 -17.87 14.99
N LEU A 120 21.26 -16.81 14.94
CA LEU A 120 19.83 -16.94 14.60
C LEU A 120 19.61 -17.44 13.17
N PHE A 121 20.41 -17.00 12.21
CA PHE A 121 20.34 -17.55 10.86
C PHE A 121 20.74 -19.01 10.77
N GLN A 122 21.71 -19.46 11.56
CA GLN A 122 22.08 -20.86 11.63
C GLN A 122 20.89 -21.71 12.10
N ILE A 123 20.18 -21.26 13.13
CA ILE A 123 18.95 -21.93 13.60
C ILE A 123 17.91 -21.97 12.47
N LEU A 124 17.65 -20.84 11.80
CA LEU A 124 16.68 -20.76 10.70
C LEU A 124 17.05 -21.62 9.49
N LYS A 125 18.35 -21.87 9.27
CA LYS A 125 18.87 -22.71 8.19
C LYS A 125 18.68 -24.20 8.49
N THR A 126 18.75 -24.60 9.76
CA THR A 126 18.70 -26.01 10.18
C THR A 126 17.31 -26.47 10.65
N ALA A 127 16.50 -25.58 11.20
CA ALA A 127 15.19 -25.92 11.75
C ALA A 127 14.15 -26.21 10.65
N GLU A 128 13.18 -27.07 10.95
CA GLU A 128 12.10 -27.35 10.01
C GLU A 128 11.10 -26.17 9.95
N PRO A 129 10.63 -25.75 8.76
CA PRO A 129 9.65 -24.65 8.65
C PRO A 129 8.35 -24.88 9.43
N ALA A 130 7.94 -26.14 9.65
CA ALA A 130 6.76 -26.46 10.46
C ALA A 130 6.98 -26.17 11.95
N GLU A 131 8.15 -26.53 12.49
CA GLU A 131 8.51 -26.29 13.89
C GLU A 131 8.59 -24.79 14.18
N LEU A 132 9.22 -24.01 13.29
CA LEU A 132 9.32 -22.56 13.43
C LEU A 132 7.93 -21.90 13.49
N ARG A 133 6.99 -22.34 12.64
CA ARG A 133 5.62 -21.84 12.63
C ARG A 133 4.85 -22.20 13.89
N GLN A 134 5.02 -23.42 14.39
CA GLN A 134 4.36 -23.86 15.61
C GLN A 134 4.89 -23.12 16.85
N ALA A 135 6.19 -22.83 16.88
CA ALA A 135 6.80 -22.06 17.96
C ALA A 135 6.56 -20.55 17.84
N SER A 136 5.94 -20.08 16.75
CA SER A 136 5.66 -18.66 16.61
C SER A 136 4.59 -18.19 17.57
N ILE A 137 4.81 -17.04 18.19
CA ILE A 137 3.80 -16.34 19.00
C ILE A 137 2.71 -15.68 18.15
N GLY A 138 2.76 -15.84 16.83
CA GLY A 138 1.75 -15.37 15.88
C GLY A 138 2.08 -14.02 15.26
N ARG A 139 1.03 -13.34 14.78
CA ARG A 139 1.15 -12.04 14.09
C ARG A 139 1.27 -10.92 15.11
N VAL A 140 2.32 -10.12 15.00
CA VAL A 140 2.63 -9.02 15.91
C VAL A 140 2.56 -7.70 15.16
N ALA A 141 1.81 -6.74 15.69
CA ALA A 141 1.68 -5.43 15.06
C ALA A 141 2.97 -4.63 15.21
N ARG A 142 3.30 -3.80 14.22
CA ARG A 142 4.52 -2.97 14.25
C ARG A 142 4.61 -2.11 15.51
N ILE A 143 3.49 -1.54 15.97
CA ILE A 143 3.48 -0.68 17.17
C ILE A 143 3.98 -1.43 18.42
N GLN A 144 3.65 -2.71 18.55
CA GLN A 144 4.12 -3.53 19.67
C GLN A 144 5.63 -3.76 19.60
N LEU A 145 6.16 -3.99 18.39
CA LEU A 145 7.61 -4.13 18.19
C LEU A 145 8.36 -2.83 18.50
N LEU A 146 7.76 -1.67 18.24
CA LEU A 146 8.34 -0.36 18.58
C LEU A 146 8.40 -0.13 20.09
N GLU A 147 7.30 -0.41 20.80
CA GLU A 147 7.17 -0.14 22.23
C GLU A 147 7.89 -1.18 23.09
N GLN A 148 7.89 -2.44 22.65
CA GLN A 148 8.30 -3.60 23.44
C GLN A 148 9.45 -4.38 22.77
N SER A 149 10.28 -3.70 21.98
CA SER A 149 11.37 -4.33 21.21
C SER A 149 12.19 -5.35 22.01
N LYS A 150 12.62 -5.00 23.22
CA LYS A 150 13.40 -5.91 24.08
C LYS A 150 12.65 -7.20 24.43
N ALA A 151 11.34 -7.15 24.64
CA ALA A 151 10.53 -8.30 25.02
C ALA A 151 10.32 -9.29 23.86
N TYR A 152 10.28 -8.79 22.61
CA TYR A 152 10.14 -9.63 21.42
C TYR A 152 11.47 -10.14 20.87
N ARG A 153 12.61 -9.68 21.40
CA ARG A 153 13.93 -10.03 20.87
C ARG A 153 14.18 -11.53 20.98
N GLY A 154 14.48 -12.15 19.85
CA GLY A 154 14.69 -13.60 19.77
C GLY A 154 13.39 -14.42 19.76
N GLU A 155 12.21 -13.77 19.80
CA GLU A 155 10.93 -14.45 19.64
C GLU A 155 10.63 -14.73 18.17
N LEU A 156 10.00 -15.88 17.90
CA LEU A 156 9.49 -16.22 16.57
C LEU A 156 8.16 -15.52 16.32
N ILE A 157 8.17 -14.54 15.42
CA ILE A 157 6.94 -13.85 15.00
C ILE A 157 6.58 -14.23 13.57
N THR A 158 5.29 -14.13 13.26
CA THR A 158 4.78 -14.30 11.91
C THR A 158 4.45 -12.94 11.32
N VAL A 159 4.99 -12.65 10.14
CA VAL A 159 4.70 -11.43 9.38
C VAL A 159 4.00 -11.84 8.09
N ARG A 160 2.82 -11.27 7.86
CA ARG A 160 2.09 -11.40 6.60
C ARG A 160 1.91 -10.03 5.99
N GLY A 161 2.16 -9.90 4.69
CA GLY A 161 1.96 -8.64 4.02
C GLY A 161 2.43 -8.62 2.58
N THR A 162 2.47 -7.41 2.01
CA THR A 162 2.95 -7.19 0.64
C THR A 162 4.44 -6.86 0.66
N ILE A 163 5.24 -7.67 -0.02
CA ILE A 163 6.66 -7.38 -0.29
C ILE A 163 6.73 -6.39 -1.44
N ARG A 164 7.30 -5.20 -1.18
CA ARG A 164 7.46 -4.15 -2.20
C ARG A 164 8.88 -3.99 -2.73
N ARG A 165 9.86 -4.58 -2.06
CA ARG A 165 11.26 -4.63 -2.48
C ARG A 165 11.88 -5.93 -2.01
N ALA A 166 12.66 -6.56 -2.87
CA ALA A 166 13.40 -7.78 -2.56
C ALA A 166 14.79 -7.72 -3.22
N HIS A 167 15.83 -7.45 -2.44
CA HIS A 167 17.18 -7.21 -2.95
C HIS A 167 18.19 -8.17 -2.31
N ARG A 168 19.04 -8.80 -3.12
CA ARG A 168 20.07 -9.72 -2.62
C ARG A 168 21.26 -8.95 -2.04
N LEU A 169 21.70 -9.33 -0.85
CA LEU A 169 22.90 -8.81 -0.20
C LEU A 169 23.91 -9.94 0.00
N ALA A 170 25.18 -9.63 -0.21
CA ALA A 170 26.27 -10.50 0.19
C ALA A 170 26.43 -10.43 1.71
N ALA A 171 26.58 -11.58 2.36
CA ALA A 171 26.87 -11.64 3.78
C ALA A 171 28.39 -11.48 3.99
N PRO A 172 28.83 -10.80 5.07
CA PRO A 172 30.20 -10.87 5.52
C PRO A 172 30.64 -12.32 5.77
N ASN A 173 31.94 -12.57 5.73
CA ASN A 173 32.50 -13.86 6.09
C ASN A 173 32.02 -14.27 7.49
N ASN A 174 31.56 -15.51 7.63
CA ASN A 174 31.01 -16.06 8.85
C ASN A 174 31.31 -17.57 8.93
N GLN A 175 31.35 -18.08 10.15
CA GLN A 175 31.64 -19.49 10.43
C GLN A 175 30.55 -20.48 9.97
N PHE A 176 29.38 -19.99 9.57
CA PHE A 176 28.21 -20.80 9.20
C PHE A 176 28.03 -20.99 7.69
N GLY A 177 28.95 -20.43 6.89
CA GLY A 177 28.93 -20.53 5.44
C GLY A 177 27.72 -19.86 4.79
N ILE A 178 27.13 -18.85 5.43
CA ILE A 178 26.03 -18.07 4.86
C ILE A 178 26.64 -17.07 3.87
N ALA A 179 26.45 -17.29 2.57
CA ALA A 179 27.04 -16.43 1.53
C ALA A 179 26.27 -15.11 1.32
N GLY A 180 24.99 -15.08 1.68
CA GLY A 180 24.14 -13.91 1.51
C GLY A 180 22.69 -14.19 1.84
N TYR A 181 21.89 -13.13 1.79
CA TYR A 181 20.47 -13.13 2.14
C TYR A 181 19.73 -12.06 1.34
N TYR A 182 18.42 -12.16 1.27
CA TYR A 182 17.54 -11.18 0.64
C TYR A 182 17.02 -10.21 1.68
N GLN A 183 17.21 -8.92 1.46
CA GLN A 183 16.53 -7.87 2.20
C GLN A 183 15.17 -7.61 1.55
N LEU A 184 14.11 -7.90 2.30
CA LEU A 184 12.72 -7.72 1.91
C LEU A 184 12.14 -6.54 2.67
N TRP A 185 11.45 -5.66 1.97
CA TRP A 185 10.65 -4.60 2.59
C TRP A 185 9.19 -5.02 2.50
N VAL A 186 8.64 -5.39 3.66
CA VAL A 186 7.29 -5.95 3.78
C VAL A 186 6.39 -4.91 4.40
N TRP A 187 5.28 -4.59 3.76
CA TRP A 187 4.20 -3.81 4.36
C TRP A 187 3.22 -4.80 4.98
N PRO A 188 3.23 -4.96 6.31
CA PRO A 188 2.42 -5.96 6.99
C PRO A 188 0.94 -5.58 6.96
N ASP A 189 0.07 -6.58 6.94
CA ASP A 189 -1.39 -6.39 6.93
C ASP A 189 -1.86 -5.61 8.18
N GLU A 190 -1.17 -5.81 9.30
CA GLU A 190 -1.42 -5.21 10.61
C GLU A 190 -0.97 -3.75 10.69
N SER A 191 -0.12 -3.29 9.74
CA SER A 191 0.38 -1.91 9.69
C SER A 191 0.74 -1.53 8.24
N PRO A 192 -0.27 -1.37 7.36
CA PRO A 192 -0.08 -1.28 5.91
C PRO A 192 0.55 0.03 5.41
N ASP A 193 0.76 1.00 6.31
CA ASP A 193 1.43 2.26 6.00
C ASP A 193 2.95 2.18 6.19
N TRP A 194 3.42 1.26 7.05
CA TRP A 194 4.80 1.26 7.56
C TRP A 194 5.47 -0.09 7.38
N PRO A 195 6.69 -0.14 6.82
CA PRO A 195 7.34 -1.40 6.53
C PRO A 195 7.95 -2.07 7.77
N ILE A 196 8.12 -3.38 7.66
CA ILE A 196 9.07 -4.21 8.42
C ILE A 196 10.14 -4.67 7.43
N VAL A 197 11.41 -4.63 7.85
CA VAL A 197 12.50 -5.14 7.04
C VAL A 197 12.81 -6.58 7.46
N VAL A 198 12.77 -7.49 6.49
CA VAL A 198 13.04 -8.90 6.71
C VAL A 198 14.31 -9.29 5.98
N TYR A 199 15.24 -9.92 6.68
CA TYR A 199 16.39 -10.56 6.07
C TYR A 199 16.11 -12.05 5.94
N CYS A 200 15.97 -12.52 4.70
CA CYS A 200 15.55 -13.88 4.39
C CYS A 200 16.67 -14.67 3.72
N LEU A 201 16.97 -15.90 4.17
CA LEU A 201 18.03 -16.72 3.56
C LEU A 201 17.67 -17.14 2.13
N GLU A 202 16.46 -17.65 1.94
CA GLU A 202 16.04 -18.29 0.70
C GLU A 202 14.66 -17.79 0.26
N LEU A 203 14.54 -17.42 -1.02
CA LEU A 203 13.27 -17.12 -1.64
C LEU A 203 12.79 -18.33 -2.46
N PRO A 204 11.47 -18.61 -2.50
CA PRO A 204 10.92 -19.63 -3.37
C PRO A 204 11.27 -19.39 -4.84
N ASP A 205 11.40 -20.48 -5.59
CA ASP A 205 11.73 -20.42 -7.02
C ASP A 205 10.70 -19.60 -7.79
N GLY A 206 11.20 -18.64 -8.58
CA GLY A 206 10.38 -17.76 -9.40
C GLY A 206 9.78 -16.55 -8.68
N PHE A 207 10.10 -16.34 -7.39
CA PHE A 207 9.74 -15.10 -6.69
C PHE A 207 10.47 -13.90 -7.34
N PRO A 208 9.76 -12.80 -7.68
CA PRO A 208 10.38 -11.64 -8.31
C PRO A 208 11.30 -10.88 -7.34
N THR A 209 12.50 -10.52 -7.82
CA THR A 209 13.46 -9.69 -7.08
C THR A 209 13.64 -8.34 -7.74
N GLY A 210 13.91 -7.32 -6.96
CA GLY A 210 14.15 -5.97 -7.45
C GLY A 210 13.77 -4.90 -6.44
N MET A 211 13.84 -3.65 -6.90
CA MET A 211 13.49 -2.46 -6.13
C MET A 211 11.98 -2.19 -6.08
N SER A 212 11.24 -2.77 -7.03
CA SER A 212 9.79 -2.70 -7.12
C SER A 212 9.25 -4.11 -7.31
N VAL A 213 8.54 -4.59 -6.29
CA VAL A 213 7.86 -5.89 -6.23
C VAL A 213 6.44 -5.63 -5.73
N ALA A 214 5.50 -6.52 -6.00
CA ALA A 214 4.13 -6.42 -5.48
C ALA A 214 3.57 -7.82 -5.23
N GLU A 215 4.18 -8.55 -4.30
CA GLU A 215 3.83 -9.93 -4.00
C GLU A 215 3.39 -10.09 -2.55
N GLU A 216 2.28 -10.77 -2.32
CA GLU A 216 1.85 -11.16 -0.98
C GLU A 216 2.60 -12.40 -0.52
N ALA A 217 3.16 -12.34 0.69
CA ALA A 217 3.83 -13.47 1.31
C ALA A 217 3.61 -13.50 2.82
N THR A 218 3.74 -14.69 3.39
CA THR A 218 3.79 -14.90 4.84
C THR A 218 5.15 -15.47 5.20
N LEU A 219 5.71 -15.07 6.33
CA LEU A 219 6.97 -15.59 6.82
C LEU A 219 6.97 -15.68 8.34
N THR A 220 7.70 -16.63 8.86
CA THR A 220 7.96 -16.77 10.29
C THR A 220 9.46 -16.62 10.52
N GLY A 221 9.82 -15.82 11.49
CA GLY A 221 11.21 -15.46 11.73
C GLY A 221 11.43 -14.85 13.10
N PHE A 222 12.69 -14.78 13.50
CA PHE A 222 13.09 -14.17 14.76
C PHE A 222 13.01 -12.65 14.65
N TYR A 223 12.30 -12.00 15.57
CA TYR A 223 12.45 -10.56 15.73
C TYR A 223 13.85 -10.26 16.29
N PHE A 224 14.58 -9.38 15.60
CA PHE A 224 15.98 -9.12 15.90
C PHE A 224 16.15 -7.82 16.69
N LYS A 225 15.80 -6.69 16.08
CA LYS A 225 16.01 -5.36 16.68
C LYS A 225 15.12 -4.31 16.05
N LEU A 226 15.08 -3.16 16.69
CA LEU A 226 14.59 -1.92 16.09
C LEU A 226 15.75 -1.15 15.43
N TRP A 227 15.77 -1.09 14.11
CA TRP A 227 16.88 -0.50 13.34
C TRP A 227 16.63 0.98 13.04
N LEU A 228 17.60 1.84 13.40
CA LEU A 228 17.61 3.24 13.01
C LEU A 228 18.20 3.40 11.61
N CYS A 229 17.36 3.78 10.64
CA CYS A 229 17.74 3.94 9.24
C CYS A 229 17.30 5.29 8.68
N LYS A 230 18.04 5.81 7.69
CA LYS A 230 17.58 6.93 6.88
C LYS A 230 16.65 6.41 5.79
N THR A 231 15.40 6.83 5.83
CA THR A 231 14.43 6.65 4.77
C THR A 231 14.28 7.96 4.00
N ARG A 232 13.45 7.96 2.94
CA ARG A 232 13.14 9.15 2.16
C ARG A 232 12.57 10.30 3.01
N GLY A 233 11.85 9.96 4.08
CA GLY A 233 11.21 10.93 4.99
C GLY A 233 12.10 11.39 6.15
N GLY A 234 13.36 10.96 6.22
CA GLY A 234 14.28 11.27 7.32
C GLY A 234 14.70 10.02 8.10
N LEU A 235 15.02 10.20 9.38
CA LEU A 235 15.37 9.08 10.26
C LEU A 235 14.09 8.35 10.69
N ASP A 236 14.07 7.02 10.53
CA ASP A 236 12.96 6.17 10.95
C ASP A 236 13.47 4.94 11.71
N LEU A 237 12.60 4.40 12.55
CA LEU A 237 12.82 3.19 13.33
C LEU A 237 12.03 2.05 12.68
N ILE A 238 12.76 1.07 12.15
CA ILE A 238 12.18 -0.02 11.36
C ILE A 238 12.44 -1.35 12.08
N PRO A 239 11.40 -2.11 12.44
CA PRO A 239 11.53 -3.46 12.97
C PRO A 239 12.29 -4.36 11.98
N VAL A 240 13.22 -5.16 12.51
CA VAL A 240 13.99 -6.13 11.73
C VAL A 240 13.63 -7.55 12.15
N VAL A 241 13.36 -8.40 11.16
CA VAL A 241 13.06 -9.82 11.35
C VAL A 241 14.03 -10.66 10.51
N LEU A 242 14.52 -11.76 11.07
CA LEU A 242 15.35 -12.74 10.37
C LEU A 242 14.50 -13.95 10.04
N ALA A 243 14.46 -14.36 8.78
CA ALA A 243 13.66 -15.48 8.31
C ALA A 243 14.50 -16.47 7.50
N GLY A 244 14.18 -17.75 7.60
CA GLY A 244 14.80 -18.77 6.73
C GLY A 244 14.21 -18.71 5.32
N ARG A 245 12.87 -18.76 5.25
CA ARG A 245 12.10 -18.88 4.01
C ARG A 245 10.82 -18.03 4.09
N ILE A 246 10.23 -17.76 2.93
CA ILE A 246 8.89 -17.18 2.84
C ILE A 246 7.89 -18.16 2.22
N GLU A 247 6.65 -18.12 2.68
CA GLU A 247 5.50 -18.76 2.06
C GLU A 247 4.89 -17.79 1.05
N TRP A 248 5.17 -18.03 -0.23
CA TRP A 248 4.60 -17.29 -1.35
C TRP A 248 3.79 -18.23 -2.22
N ARG A 249 2.59 -17.78 -2.62
CA ARG A 249 1.80 -18.45 -3.64
C ARG A 249 1.88 -17.61 -4.90
N LYS A 250 2.53 -18.16 -5.93
CA LYS A 250 2.57 -17.54 -7.25
C LYS A 250 1.13 -17.21 -7.66
N PRO A 251 0.81 -15.93 -7.95
CA PRO A 251 -0.51 -15.58 -8.43
C PRO A 251 -0.81 -16.45 -9.65
N ALA A 252 -1.93 -17.18 -9.61
CA ALA A 252 -2.42 -17.86 -10.80
C ALA A 252 -2.68 -16.74 -11.80
N GLY A 253 -1.86 -16.68 -12.86
CA GLY A 253 -1.97 -15.61 -13.84
C GLY A 253 -3.42 -15.54 -14.28
N PHE A 254 -4.09 -14.41 -13.99
CA PHE A 254 -5.28 -14.06 -14.76
C PHE A 254 -4.83 -14.16 -16.20
N LEU A 255 -5.52 -14.97 -17.01
CA LEU A 255 -5.22 -15.09 -18.44
C LEU A 255 -4.94 -13.69 -18.93
N ASP A 256 -3.66 -13.43 -19.25
CA ASP A 256 -3.22 -12.16 -19.78
C ASP A 256 -3.73 -12.17 -21.21
N VAL A 257 -5.05 -11.94 -21.34
CA VAL A 257 -5.71 -11.77 -22.61
C VAL A 257 -5.18 -10.43 -23.07
N LYS A 258 -4.01 -10.48 -23.71
CA LYS A 258 -3.52 -9.43 -24.58
C LYS A 258 -4.57 -9.33 -25.66
N LEU A 259 -5.62 -8.54 -25.41
CA LEU A 259 -6.54 -8.10 -26.43
C LEU A 259 -5.66 -7.44 -27.47
N GLY A 260 -5.40 -8.16 -28.57
CA GLY A 260 -4.62 -7.62 -29.66
C GLY A 260 -5.21 -6.28 -30.10
N PRO A 261 -4.44 -5.41 -30.76
CA PRO A 261 -4.93 -4.10 -31.20
C PRO A 261 -6.29 -4.20 -31.91
N TRP A 262 -6.47 -5.27 -32.69
CA TRP A 262 -7.69 -5.61 -33.39
C TRP A 262 -8.86 -6.01 -32.48
N ALA A 263 -8.62 -6.67 -31.35
CA ALA A 263 -9.67 -7.06 -30.42
C ALA A 263 -10.32 -5.82 -29.76
N ALA A 264 -9.52 -4.84 -29.34
CA ALA A 264 -10.03 -3.57 -28.84
C ALA A 264 -10.84 -2.82 -29.93
N VAL A 265 -10.34 -2.77 -31.16
CA VAL A 265 -11.06 -2.20 -32.30
C VAL A 265 -12.37 -2.93 -32.56
N THR A 266 -12.40 -4.26 -32.53
CA THR A 266 -13.64 -5.04 -32.75
C THR A 266 -14.69 -4.80 -31.67
N ILE A 267 -14.28 -4.63 -30.41
CA ILE A 267 -15.20 -4.32 -29.31
C ILE A 267 -15.81 -2.93 -29.49
N VAL A 268 -14.99 -1.93 -29.83
CA VAL A 268 -15.45 -0.56 -30.05
C VAL A 268 -16.37 -0.48 -31.28
N VAL A 269 -15.98 -1.11 -32.38
CA VAL A 269 -16.80 -1.17 -33.60
C VAL A 269 -18.09 -1.94 -33.35
N GLY A 270 -18.02 -3.07 -32.63
CA GLY A 270 -19.20 -3.84 -32.24
C GLY A 270 -20.17 -3.05 -31.38
N ALA A 271 -19.67 -2.32 -30.37
CA ALA A 271 -20.49 -1.45 -29.53
C ALA A 271 -21.13 -0.30 -30.33
N ALA A 272 -20.38 0.31 -31.25
CA ALA A 272 -20.90 1.35 -32.14
C ALA A 272 -22.00 0.81 -33.07
N LEU A 273 -21.80 -0.36 -33.68
CA LEU A 273 -22.79 -1.01 -34.52
C LEU A 273 -24.04 -1.41 -33.73
N ALA A 274 -23.89 -1.92 -32.50
CA ALA A 274 -25.01 -2.23 -31.62
C ALA A 274 -25.82 -0.97 -31.28
N ALA A 275 -25.16 0.14 -30.98
CA ALA A 275 -25.82 1.43 -30.72
C ALA A 275 -26.61 1.91 -31.95
N VAL A 276 -26.00 1.86 -33.15
CA VAL A 276 -26.68 2.21 -34.41
C VAL A 276 -27.88 1.30 -34.66
N PHE A 277 -27.74 0.00 -34.39
CA PHE A 277 -28.81 -0.97 -34.57
C PHE A 277 -29.98 -0.70 -33.62
N VAL A 278 -29.72 -0.44 -32.34
CA VAL A 278 -30.74 -0.09 -31.35
C VAL A 278 -31.47 1.19 -31.75
N VAL A 279 -30.75 2.23 -32.18
CA VAL A 279 -31.35 3.49 -32.66
C VAL A 279 -32.23 3.25 -33.88
N SER A 280 -31.75 2.48 -34.85
CA SER A 280 -32.49 2.17 -36.08
C SER A 280 -33.74 1.32 -35.79
N TYR A 281 -33.63 0.37 -34.86
CA TYR A 281 -34.75 -0.46 -34.41
C TYR A 281 -35.84 0.37 -33.72
N VAL A 282 -35.46 1.24 -32.77
CA VAL A 282 -36.39 2.13 -32.06
C VAL A 282 -37.07 3.08 -33.05
N TYR A 283 -36.33 3.61 -34.02
CA TYR A 283 -36.86 4.48 -35.07
C TYR A 283 -37.88 3.78 -35.98
N ARG A 284 -37.59 2.54 -36.42
CA ARG A 284 -38.54 1.76 -37.22
C ARG A 284 -39.79 1.39 -36.42
N ARG A 285 -39.63 1.09 -35.13
CA ARG A 285 -40.74 0.76 -34.23
C ARG A 285 -41.67 1.95 -34.00
N THR A 286 -41.11 3.15 -33.78
CA THR A 286 -41.91 4.37 -33.56
C THR A 286 -42.59 4.88 -34.82
N ARG A 287 -42.02 4.64 -36.02
CA ARG A 287 -42.66 4.99 -37.30
C ARG A 287 -43.82 4.08 -37.70
N ARG A 288 -43.95 2.87 -37.12
CA ARG A 288 -45.09 1.98 -37.40
C ARG A 288 -46.39 2.40 -36.72
N THR A 289 -46.38 3.34 -35.78
CA THR A 289 -47.57 3.71 -34.97
C THR A 289 -48.30 4.97 -35.47
N LYS A 290 -48.15 5.36 -36.74
CA LYS A 290 -48.97 6.45 -37.32
C LYS A 290 -49.65 6.00 -38.60
N ARG A 291 -50.83 5.39 -38.46
CA ARG A 291 -51.80 5.31 -39.55
C ARG A 291 -53.24 5.19 -39.03
N THR A 292 -53.84 6.33 -38.67
CA THR A 292 -55.25 6.67 -38.99
C THR A 292 -55.51 8.13 -38.57
N LEU A 293 -55.85 9.00 -39.52
CA LEU A 293 -56.50 10.29 -39.29
C LEU A 293 -57.97 10.11 -39.68
N PRO A 294 -58.96 10.38 -38.80
CA PRO A 294 -60.35 10.49 -39.23
C PRO A 294 -60.54 11.80 -40.01
N ALA A 295 -61.38 11.72 -41.04
CA ALA A 295 -61.72 12.79 -41.95
C ALA A 295 -62.42 13.97 -41.25
N THR A 296 -62.17 15.15 -41.79
CA THR A 296 -62.88 16.41 -41.59
C THR A 296 -64.39 16.22 -41.42
N VAL A 297 -64.95 16.73 -40.32
CA VAL A 297 -66.40 16.98 -40.20
C VAL A 297 -66.64 18.49 -40.36
N GLU A 298 -67.50 18.78 -41.32
CA GLU A 298 -68.03 20.08 -41.76
C GLU A 298 -68.65 20.90 -40.62
N ILE A 299 -68.51 22.23 -40.71
CA ILE A 299 -69.12 23.22 -39.82
C ILE A 299 -70.44 23.69 -40.44
N GLU A 300 -71.54 23.65 -39.70
CA GLU A 300 -72.78 24.37 -40.02
C GLU A 300 -73.02 25.51 -39.00
N PRO A 301 -73.42 26.74 -39.41
CA PRO A 301 -73.68 27.84 -38.50
C PRO A 301 -75.18 27.97 -38.17
N VAL A 302 -75.53 28.14 -36.89
CA VAL A 302 -76.89 28.58 -36.50
C VAL A 302 -76.84 29.84 -35.63
N LYS A 303 -77.18 30.93 -36.32
CA LYS A 303 -77.88 32.18 -35.97
C LYS A 303 -78.45 32.36 -34.53
N GLY A 304 -77.80 33.27 -33.79
CA GLY A 304 -78.34 34.41 -33.02
C GLY A 304 -79.59 34.30 -32.12
N SER A 305 -79.42 34.66 -30.84
CA SER A 305 -80.37 35.51 -30.09
C SER A 305 -79.66 36.27 -28.97
N SER A 306 -79.93 37.58 -28.89
CA SER A 306 -79.37 38.57 -27.98
C SER A 306 -80.07 38.66 -26.61
N VAL A 307 -79.56 39.58 -25.77
CA VAL A 307 -80.16 40.22 -24.56
C VAL A 307 -79.88 39.44 -23.25
N ALA A 308 -79.46 39.99 -22.10
CA ALA A 308 -79.19 41.31 -21.51
C ALA A 308 -78.11 41.10 -20.40
N GLU A 309 -77.15 41.99 -20.15
CA GLU A 309 -77.18 43.20 -19.29
C GLU A 309 -77.18 42.93 -17.76
N THR A 310 -76.48 43.83 -17.02
CA THR A 310 -76.50 44.06 -15.56
C THR A 310 -75.30 43.57 -14.70
N THR A 311 -74.22 44.39 -14.72
CA THR A 311 -73.56 45.15 -13.62
C THR A 311 -73.19 44.57 -12.23
N VAL A 312 -72.09 45.18 -11.71
CA VAL A 312 -71.61 45.37 -10.31
C VAL A 312 -70.64 44.28 -9.78
N GLY A 313 -69.49 44.56 -9.15
CA GLY A 313 -68.97 45.81 -8.61
C GLY A 313 -67.45 45.81 -8.32
N TRP A 314 -67.06 46.84 -7.59
CA TRP A 314 -65.79 47.57 -7.55
C TRP A 314 -65.07 47.38 -6.20
N GLY A 315 -63.77 47.70 -6.12
CA GLY A 315 -63.00 47.84 -4.86
C GLY A 315 -61.65 47.08 -4.89
N ASP A 316 -60.51 47.64 -5.28
CA ASP A 316 -59.76 48.85 -4.87
C ASP A 316 -58.69 48.59 -3.78
N SER A 317 -57.48 49.13 -4.05
CA SER A 317 -56.38 49.55 -3.15
C SER A 317 -55.77 48.53 -2.17
N SER A 318 -54.48 48.51 -1.85
CA SER A 318 -53.39 49.47 -1.95
C SER A 318 -52.05 48.77 -1.61
N GLU A 319 -50.98 49.50 -1.91
CA GLU A 319 -49.59 49.11 -2.08
C GLU A 319 -48.76 49.23 -0.74
N PRO A 320 -47.45 49.54 -0.75
CA PRO A 320 -46.30 48.67 -0.43
C PRO A 320 -45.62 48.97 0.93
N SER A 321 -44.62 48.19 1.33
CA SER A 321 -43.42 48.77 1.98
C SER A 321 -42.21 47.83 2.00
N ARG A 322 -41.03 48.43 1.83
CA ARG A 322 -39.70 47.86 1.67
C ARG A 322 -38.78 48.56 2.68
N LYS A 323 -37.81 47.80 3.21
CA LYS A 323 -36.55 48.21 3.88
C LYS A 323 -36.61 48.65 5.35
N SER A 324 -35.68 48.11 6.16
CA SER A 324 -34.55 48.83 6.78
C SER A 324 -33.69 47.83 7.59
N THR A 325 -32.38 47.68 7.28
CA THR A 325 -31.20 48.00 8.13
C THR A 325 -30.97 47.08 9.35
N ASN A 326 -29.78 46.58 9.71
CA ASN A 326 -28.48 47.26 9.80
C ASN A 326 -27.30 46.24 10.00
N PRO A 327 -26.03 46.70 10.11
CA PRO A 327 -24.80 45.93 9.88
C PRO A 327 -23.97 45.59 11.16
N THR A 328 -22.89 44.84 10.91
CA THR A 328 -21.56 44.74 11.57
C THR A 328 -21.40 45.03 13.07
N GLU A 329 -20.87 44.04 13.79
CA GLU A 329 -19.64 44.17 14.60
C GLU A 329 -18.85 42.86 14.57
#